data_AF-A0A2M8NID2-F1
#
_entry.id   AF-A0A2M8NID2-F1
#
_cell.length_a   1.000
_cell.length_b   1.000
_cell.length_c   1.000
_cell.angle_alpha   90.00
_cell.angle_beta   90.00
_cell.angle_gamma   90.00
#
_symmetry.space_group_name_H-M   'P 1'
#
loop_
_entity.id
_entity.type
_entity.pdbx_description
1 polymer ?
#
loop_
_entity_poly.entity_id
_entity_poly.type
_entity_poly.pdbx_seq_one_letter_code
_entity_poly.pdbx_strand_id
1 'polypeptide(L)' 'FHPNLQSKRVYVEELGQFVQVRVSAREIRIIDKIGLNEFLRRQGRSLKELL' A
#
# COMPACT_ATOMS: atom_id res chain seq x y z
N PHE A 1 -10.76 -20.04 -1.74
CA PHE A 1 -10.57 -18.89 -0.84
C PHE A 1 -10.30 -17.64 -1.68
N HIS A 2 -11.14 -16.62 -1.58
CA HIS A 2 -10.89 -15.33 -2.25
C HIS A 2 -10.27 -14.34 -1.25
N PRO A 3 -9.17 -13.65 -1.59
CA PRO A 3 -8.61 -12.63 -0.73
C PRO A 3 -9.60 -11.46 -0.60
N ASN A 4 -9.82 -11.00 0.63
CA ASN A 4 -10.65 -9.82 0.94
C ASN A 4 -9.90 -8.55 0.52
N LEU A 5 -9.92 -8.26 -0.78
CA LEU A 5 -9.31 -7.09 -1.38
C LEU A 5 -10.19 -5.86 -1.16
N GLN A 6 -9.59 -4.79 -0.64
CA GLN A 6 -10.25 -3.53 -0.36
C GLN A 6 -9.48 -2.37 -1.00
N SER A 7 -10.21 -1.42 -1.57
CA SER A 7 -9.64 -0.16 -2.04
C SER A 7 -9.55 0.82 -0.86
N LYS A 8 -8.35 1.23 -0.51
CA LYS A 8 -8.09 2.19 0.57
C LYS A 8 -7.17 3.30 0.09
N ARG A 9 -7.34 4.49 0.67
CA ARG A 9 -6.43 5.62 0.50
C ARG A 9 -5.41 5.59 1.64
N VAL A 10 -4.14 5.55 1.29
CA VAL A 10 -3.02 5.58 2.24
C VAL A 10 -2.28 6.89 2.03
N TYR A 11 -2.00 7.61 3.11
CA TYR A 11 -1.19 8.81 3.05
C TYR A 11 0.28 8.43 2.97
N VAL A 12 1.00 8.98 1.98
CA VAL A 12 2.42 8.74 1.79
C VAL A 12 3.16 10.01 2.13
N GLU A 13 3.81 10.02 3.30
CA GLU A 13 4.52 11.21 3.81
C GLU A 13 5.62 11.69 2.85
N GLU A 14 6.34 10.76 2.22
CA GLU A 14 7.41 11.09 1.26
C GLU A 14 6.93 11.87 0.03
N LEU A 15 5.66 11.71 -0.35
CA LEU A 15 5.07 12.38 -1.50
C LEU A 15 4.09 13.49 -1.10
N GLY A 16 3.76 13.62 0.20
CA GLY A 16 2.76 14.56 0.71
C GLY A 16 1.36 14.36 0.12
N GLN A 17 1.03 13.16 -0.35
CA GLN A 17 -0.24 12.89 -1.03
C GLN A 17 -0.88 11.56 -0.61
N PHE A 18 -2.17 11.43 -0.87
CA PHE A 18 -2.92 10.19 -0.69
C PHE A 18 -2.87 9.35 -1.97
N VAL A 19 -2.41 8.11 -1.86
CA VAL A 19 -2.41 7.15 -2.97
C VAL A 19 -3.52 6.12 -2.74
N GLN A 20 -4.26 5.80 -3.80
CA GLN A 20 -5.29 4.77 -3.75
C GLN A 20 -4.66 3.41 -4.05
N VAL A 21 -4.79 2.47 -3.10
CA VAL A 21 -4.23 1.11 -3.22
C VAL A 21 -5.32 0.06 -3.04
N ARG A 22 -5.26 -1.00 -3.84
CA ARG A 22 -6.08 -2.21 -3.66
C ARG A 22 -5.25 -3.23 -2.90
N VAL A 23 -5.60 -3.46 -1.64
CA VAL A 23 -4.83 -4.29 -0.72
C VAL A 23 -5.78 -5.19 0.08
N SER A 24 -5.29 -6.35 0.48
CA SER A 24 -6.01 -7.22 1.39
C SER A 24 -5.96 -6.70 2.83
N ALA A 25 -6.89 -7.13 3.67
CA ALA A 25 -6.90 -6.77 5.10
C ALA A 25 -5.59 -7.10 5.84
N ARG A 26 -4.88 -8.14 5.41
CA ARG A 26 -3.55 -8.49 5.97
C ARG A 26 -2.50 -7.48 5.58
N GLU A 27 -2.49 -7.07 4.32
CA GLU A 27 -1.53 -6.10 3.79
C GLU A 27 -1.71 -4.73 4.42
N ILE A 28 -2.94 -4.33 4.75
CA ILE A 28 -3.20 -3.09 5.51
C ILE A 28 -2.42 -3.07 6.83
N ARG A 29 -2.45 -4.17 7.60
CA ARG A 29 -1.70 -4.26 8.87
C ARG A 29 -0.18 -4.23 8.67
N ILE A 30 0.29 -4.76 7.55
CA ILE A 30 1.72 -4.74 7.21
C ILE A 30 2.11 -3.30 6.88
N ILE A 31 1.37 -2.64 5.98
CA ILE A 31 1.60 -1.24 5.58
C ILE A 31 1.59 -0.32 6.80
N ASP A 32 0.68 -0.53 7.76
CA ASP A 32 0.64 0.24 9.00
C ASP A 32 1.89 0.01 9.89
N LYS A 33 2.44 -1.22 9.88
CA LYS A 33 3.61 -1.58 10.68
C LYS A 33 4.95 -1.13 10.08
N ILE A 34 5.13 -1.26 8.76
CA ILE A 34 6.43 -1.01 8.08
C ILE A 34 6.42 0.22 7.17
N GLY A 35 5.26 0.81 6.90
CA GLY A 35 5.07 1.88 5.93
C GLY A 35 4.81 1.37 4.51
N LEU A 36 4.15 2.21 3.69
CA LEU A 36 3.80 1.84 2.31
C LEU A 36 5.04 1.69 1.41
N ASN A 37 6.07 2.53 1.59
CA ASN A 37 7.26 2.50 0.76
C ASN A 37 8.03 1.16 0.93
N GLU A 38 8.27 0.77 2.18
CA GLU A 38 8.94 -0.49 2.50
C GLU A 38 8.11 -1.70 2.05
N PHE A 39 6.79 -1.62 2.18
CA PHE A 39 5.88 -2.64 1.63
C PHE A 39 6.03 -2.80 0.11
N LEU A 40 6.08 -1.69 -0.64
CA LEU A 40 6.25 -1.72 -2.09
C LEU A 40 7.64 -2.24 -2.51
N ARG A 41 8.70 -1.81 -1.80
CA ARG A 41 10.06 -2.33 -2.01
C ARG A 41 10.13 -3.85 -1.87
N ARG A 42 9.48 -4.42 -0.84
CA ARG A 42 9.42 -5.88 -0.64
C ARG A 42 8.63 -6.61 -1.73
N GLN A 43 7.66 -5.94 -2.34
CA GLN A 43 6.91 -6.47 -3.48
C GLN A 43 7.63 -6.25 -4.82
N GLY A 44 8.79 -5.59 -4.83
CA GLY A 44 9.50 -5.22 -6.06
C GLY A 44 8.74 -4.21 -6.92
N ARG A 45 7.76 -3.51 -6.33
CA ARG A 45 6.93 -2.51 -7.02
C ARG A 45 7.39 -1.11 -6.66
N SER A 46 7.07 -0.17 -7.53
CA SER A 46 7.40 1.24 -7.31
C SER A 46 6.13 2.09 -7.16
N LEU A 47 6.23 3.18 -6.41
CA LEU A 47 5.16 4.19 -6.29
C LEU A 47 4.70 4.73 -7.65
N LYS A 48 5.58 4.73 -8.66
CA LYS A 48 5.25 5.14 -10.04
C LYS A 48 4.21 4.25 -10.71
N GLU A 49 4.06 3.00 -10.28
CA GLU A 49 3.06 2.08 -10.83
C GLU A 49 1.67 2.29 -10.22
N LEU A 50 1.57 3.08 -9.14
CA LEU A 50 0.34 3.37 -8.41
C LEU A 50 -0.23 4.78 -8.69
N LEU A 51 0.56 5.64 -9.35
CA LEU A 51 0.15 6.95 -9.86
C LEU A 51 -0.38 6.80 -11.29
#